data_AF-A0A1R2CJU5-F1
#
_entry.id   AF-A0A1R2CJU5-F1
#
_cell.length_a   1.000
_cell.length_b   1.000
_cell.length_c   1.000
_cell.angle_alpha   90.00
_cell.angle_beta   90.00
_cell.angle_gamma   90.00
#
_symmetry.space_group_name_H-M   'P 1'
#
loop_
_entity.id
_entity.type
_entity.pdbx_description
1 polymer ?
#
loop_
_entity_poly.entity_id
_entity_poly.type
_entity_poly.pdbx_seq_one_letter_code
_entity_poly.pdbx_strand_id
1 'polypeptide(L)' 'MDYEIECKMLEKNYVTCLHEKSVHDINVPMNCRVERILWFMTDCPTRFTKFTTKSGIQEAHDKWQSGVYEGSEY' A
#
# COMPACT_ATOMS: atom_id res chain seq x y z
N MET A 1 9.49 11.64 12.77
CA MET A 1 8.64 11.50 11.57
C MET A 1 7.21 11.64 12.05
N ASP A 2 6.37 12.42 11.38
CA ASP A 2 4.96 12.53 11.76
C ASP A 2 4.27 11.17 11.54
N TYR A 3 3.51 10.69 12.53
CA TYR A 3 2.80 9.40 12.49
C TYR A 3 1.92 9.28 11.23
N GLU A 4 1.30 10.39 10.81
CA GLU A 4 0.51 10.42 9.58
C GLU A 4 1.35 10.22 8.31
N ILE A 5 2.58 10.75 8.27
CA ILE A 5 3.50 10.55 7.15
C ILE A 5 3.95 9.09 7.11
N GLU A 6 4.35 8.54 8.25
CA GLU A 6 4.78 7.14 8.37
C GLU A 6 3.69 6.18 7.91
N CYS A 7 2.47 6.36 8.40
CA CYS A 7 1.37 5.49 8.01
C CYS A 7 1.00 5.58 6.53
N LYS A 8 1.12 6.76 5.91
CA LYS A 8 0.91 6.90 4.47
C LYS A 8 2.02 6.23 3.66
N MET A 9 3.28 6.31 4.11
CA MET A 9 4.39 5.60 3.47
C MET A 9 4.23 4.08 3.56
N LEU A 10 3.81 3.56 4.71
CA LEU A 10 3.54 2.14 4.92
C LEU A 10 2.34 1.66 4.10
N GLU A 11 1.27 2.45 4.03
CA GLU A 11 0.09 2.15 3.19
C GLU A 11 0.46 2.12 1.69
N LYS A 12 1.24 3.11 1.22
CA LYS A 12 1.76 3.12 -0.15
C LYS A 12 2.57 1.86 -0.45
N ASN A 13 3.51 1.51 0.41
CA ASN A 13 4.32 0.30 0.26
C ASN A 13 3.46 -0.97 0.16
N TYR A 14 2.43 -1.07 1.01
CA TYR A 14 1.51 -2.21 1.02
C TYR A 14 0.74 -2.35 -0.30
N VAL A 15 0.14 -1.26 -0.80
CA VAL A 15 -0.60 -1.26 -2.07
C VAL A 15 0.32 -1.57 -3.26
N THR A 16 1.53 -1.01 -3.28
CA THR A 16 2.53 -1.32 -4.31
C THR A 16 2.89 -2.81 -4.33
N CYS A 17 3.13 -3.44 -3.17
CA CYS A 17 3.39 -4.87 -3.10
C CYS A 17 2.25 -5.72 -3.65
N LEU A 18 1.01 -5.39 -3.31
CA LEU A 18 -0.17 -6.11 -3.81
C LEU A 18 -0.28 -6.01 -5.33
N HIS A 19 -0.05 -4.82 -5.88
CA HIS A 19 -0.09 -4.58 -7.32
C HIS A 19 1.00 -5.35 -8.06
N GLU A 20 2.27 -5.19 -7.67
CA GLU A 20 3.39 -5.87 -8.30
C GLU A 20 3.22 -7.40 -8.29
N LYS A 21 2.67 -7.94 -7.19
CA LYS A 21 2.30 -9.36 -7.11
C LYS A 21 1.13 -9.73 -8.01
N SER A 22 0.15 -8.85 -8.22
CA SER A 22 -1.00 -9.12 -9.09
C SER A 22 -0.64 -9.13 -10.58
N VAL A 23 0.40 -8.39 -10.98
CA VAL A 23 0.86 -8.24 -12.37
C VAL A 23 1.96 -9.25 -12.71
N HIS A 24 2.00 -10.42 -12.05
CA HIS A 24 3.06 -11.43 -12.24
C HIS A 24 3.13 -11.95 -13.69
N ASP A 25 3.86 -11.22 -14.53
CA ASP A 25 4.34 -11.56 -15.85
C ASP A 25 5.84 -11.20 -15.90
N ILE A 26 6.63 -12.05 -15.23
CA ILE A 26 8.09 -12.30 -15.26
C ILE A 26 9.10 -11.11 -15.17
N ASN A 27 8.76 -9.84 -15.38
CA ASN A 27 9.75 -8.76 -15.48
C ASN A 27 9.43 -7.45 -14.73
N VAL A 28 8.45 -7.42 -13.82
CA VAL A 28 8.18 -6.22 -13.01
C VAL A 28 9.22 -6.14 -11.89
N PRO A 29 10.08 -5.09 -11.82
CA PRO A 29 10.97 -4.89 -10.70
C PRO A 29 10.13 -4.69 -9.44
N MET A 30 10.45 -5.44 -8.37
CA MET A 30 9.76 -5.28 -7.09
C MET A 30 10.27 -4.00 -6.40
N ASN A 31 9.50 -2.92 -6.48
CA ASN A 31 9.83 -1.63 -5.85
C ASN A 31 9.32 -1.55 -4.41
N CYS A 32 8.42 -2.45 -4.05
CA CYS A 32 7.91 -2.54 -2.69
C CYS A 32 8.91 -3.26 -1.76
N ARG A 33 8.85 -2.91 -0.46
CA ARG A 33 9.60 -3.58 0.61
C ARG A 33 8.68 -4.50 1.40
N VAL A 34 8.79 -5.80 1.15
CA VAL A 34 7.92 -6.83 1.75
C VAL A 34 8.00 -6.83 3.28
N GLU A 35 9.17 -6.54 3.86
CA GLU A 35 9.37 -6.48 5.31
C GLU A 35 8.49 -5.43 6.00
N ARG A 36 8.15 -4.34 5.28
CA ARG A 36 7.35 -3.24 5.81
C ARG A 36 5.85 -3.53 5.85
N ILE A 37 5.39 -4.63 5.26
CA ILE A 37 4.00 -5.06 5.34
C ILE A 37 3.62 -5.33 6.80
N LEU A 38 4.51 -5.97 7.57
CA LEU A 38 4.27 -6.25 8.98
C LEU A 38 4.13 -4.95 9.78
N TRP A 39 4.96 -3.95 9.51
CA TRP A 39 4.89 -2.65 10.18
C TRP A 39 3.59 -1.91 9.86
N PHE A 40 3.08 -2.00 8.63
CA PHE A 40 1.77 -1.41 8.33
C PHE A 40 0.64 -2.01 9.18
N MET A 41 0.68 -3.33 9.41
CA MET A 41 -0.31 -4.02 10.22
C MET A 41 -0.21 -3.65 11.71
N THR A 42 1.02 -3.51 12.24
CA THR A 42 1.24 -3.26 13.67
C THR A 42 1.11 -1.79 14.04
N ASP A 43 1.61 -0.89 13.19
CA ASP A 43 1.83 0.51 13.55
C ASP A 43 0.67 1.38 13.07
N CYS A 44 -0.05 0.96 12.02
CA CYS A 44 -1.15 1.70 11.41
C CYS A 44 -2.45 0.87 11.29
N PRO A 45 -2.90 0.21 12.37
CA PRO A 45 -3.97 -0.80 12.31
C PRO A 45 -5.29 -0.25 11.76
N THR A 46 -5.65 1.00 12.06
CA THR A 46 -6.88 1.64 11.56
C THR A 46 -6.87 1.88 10.05
N ARG A 47 -5.69 2.08 9.45
CA ARG A 47 -5.55 2.17 7.99
C ARG A 47 -5.52 0.78 7.37
N PHE A 48 -4.84 -0.17 8.02
CA PHE A 48 -4.78 -1.55 7.57
C PHE A 48 -6.14 -2.26 7.53
N THR A 49 -7.02 -2.03 8.51
CA THR A 49 -8.35 -2.68 8.58
C THR A 49 -9.23 -2.39 7.36
N LYS A 50 -8.99 -1.32 6.60
CA LYS A 50 -9.69 -1.08 5.32
C LYS A 50 -9.45 -2.23 4.34
N PHE A 51 -8.24 -2.77 4.33
CA PHE A 51 -7.83 -3.86 3.45
C PHE A 51 -8.33 -5.24 3.90
N THR A 52 -9.03 -5.35 5.03
CA THR A 52 -9.65 -6.61 5.49
C THR A 52 -11.12 -6.75 5.08
N THR A 53 -11.66 -5.77 4.36
CA THR A 53 -13.05 -5.75 3.90
C THR A 53 -13.12 -5.63 2.37
N LYS A 54 -14.16 -6.20 1.76
CA LYS A 54 -14.37 -6.08 0.30
C LYS A 54 -14.46 -4.62 -0.14
N SER A 55 -15.21 -3.79 0.60
CA SER A 55 -15.41 -2.38 0.29
C SER A 55 -14.11 -1.57 0.37
N GLY A 56 -13.28 -1.81 1.39
CA GLY A 56 -12.04 -1.07 1.52
C GLY A 56 -10.96 -1.53 0.53
N ILE A 57 -10.95 -2.81 0.12
CA ILE A 57 -10.12 -3.26 -1.01
C ILE A 57 -10.54 -2.56 -2.30
N GLN A 58 -11.84 -2.43 -2.57
CA GLN A 58 -12.35 -1.70 -3.74
C GLN A 58 -11.92 -0.22 -3.71
N GLU A 59 -12.09 0.45 -2.58
CA GLU A 59 -11.67 1.86 -2.42
C GLU A 59 -10.17 2.03 -2.66
N ALA A 60 -9.34 1.12 -2.16
CA ALA A 60 -7.90 1.17 -2.36
C ALA A 60 -7.51 0.95 -3.83
N HIS A 61 -8.21 0.06 -4.53
CA HIS A 61 -8.03 -0.15 -5.96
C HIS A 61 -8.40 1.12 -6.76
N ASP A 62 -9.54 1.75 -6.45
CA ASP A 62 -9.98 2.97 -7.13
C ASP A 62 -9.02 4.16 -6.89
N LYS A 63 -8.48 4.27 -5.65
CA LYS A 63 -7.42 5.24 -5.32
C LYS A 63 -6.12 4.98 -6.06
N TRP A 64 -5.75 3.72 -6.23
CA TRP A 64 -4.59 3.36 -7.01
C TRP A 64 -4.76 3.74 -8.49
N GLN A 65 -5.91 3.41 -9.10
CA GLN A 65 -6.20 3.79 -10.49
C GLN A 65 -6.20 5.30 -10.74
N SER A 66 -6.48 6.10 -9.71
CA SER A 66 -6.41 7.57 -9.79
C SER A 66 -5.00 8.14 -9.55
N GLY A 67 -3.98 7.30 -9.38
CA GLY A 67 -2.58 7.72 -9.24
C GLY A 67 -2.19 8.23 -7.85
N VAL A 68 -3.06 8.08 -6.84
CA VAL A 68 -2.84 8.58 -5.46
C VAL A 68 -1.55 8.04 -4.84
N TYR A 69 -1.11 6.84 -5.26
CA TYR A 69 0.10 6.20 -4.76
C TYR A 69 1.34 6.44 -5.64
N GLU A 70 1.24 7.11 -6.79
CA GLU A 70 2.35 7.32 -7.73
C GLU A 70 3.22 8.54 -7.37
N GLY A 71 2.71 9.49 -6.58
CA GLY A 71 3.43 10.70 -6.18
C GLY A 71 4.62 10.46 -5.23
N SER A 72 5.72 11.20 -5.44
CA SER A 72 6.95 11.16 -4.63
C SER A 72 6.93 12.08 -3.41
N GLU A 73 5.81 12.74 -3.11
CA GLU A 73 5.75 13.73 -2.03
C GLU A 73 5.44 13.08 -0.68
N TYR A 74 6.50 12.58 -0.05
CA TYR A 74 6.71 12.70 1.39
C TYR A 74 8.10 13.24 1.65
#